data_AF-A0A0E3WN47-F1
#
_entry.id   AF-A0A0E3WN47-F1
#
_cell.length_a   1.000
_cell.length_b   1.000
_cell.length_c   1.000
_cell.angle_alpha   90.00
_cell.angle_beta   90.00
_cell.angle_gamma   90.00
#
_symmetry.space_group_name_H-M   'P 1'
#
loop_
_entity.id
_entity.type
_entity.pdbx_description
1 polymer ?
#
loop_
_entity_poly.entity_id
_entity_poly.type
_entity_poly.pdbx_seq_one_letter_code
_entity_poly.pdbx_strand_id
1 'polypeptide(L)'
;MLKCDGSVVGIRDALKKPIETIFSGPAASLVGASYLSGLETCAVIDVGGTSTDISSICKGVPDLSDEGAVVGGWKTRIRAIRMETTATGGDSHRSSCSKISWFSE
;
A
#
# COMPACT_ATOMS: atom_id res chain seq x y z
N MET A 1 8.40 0.83 -15.79
CA MET A 1 8.30 0.40 -14.38
C MET A 1 7.40 1.37 -13.66
N LEU A 2 6.48 0.90 -12.83
CA LEU A 2 5.67 1.78 -11.98
C LEU A 2 6.46 2.14 -10.71
N LYS A 3 6.33 3.39 -10.28
CA LYS A 3 6.94 3.90 -9.05
C LYS A 3 5.95 3.87 -7.88
N CYS A 4 6.47 4.00 -6.66
CA CYS A 4 5.69 4.09 -5.42
C CYS A 4 4.73 5.29 -5.36
N ASP A 5 4.98 6.35 -6.15
CA ASP A 5 4.12 7.54 -6.27
C ASP A 5 3.05 7.41 -7.36
N GLY A 6 2.93 6.25 -8.00
CA GLY A 6 1.98 5.99 -9.09
C GLY A 6 2.44 6.49 -10.47
N SER A 7 3.61 7.13 -10.57
CA SER A 7 4.18 7.54 -11.86
C SER A 7 4.92 6.38 -12.55
N VAL A 8 5.24 6.54 -13.84
CA VAL A 8 5.96 5.54 -14.63
C VAL A 8 7.37 6.03 -14.95
N VAL A 9 8.35 5.14 -14.82
CA VAL A 9 9.75 5.38 -15.16
C VAL A 9 10.29 4.33 -16.13
N GLY A 10 11.22 4.73 -17.00
CA GLY A 10 11.93 3.84 -17.90
C GLY A 10 12.84 2.87 -17.15
N ILE A 11 13.06 1.66 -17.69
CA ILE A 11 13.85 0.62 -17.03
C ILE A 11 15.30 1.06 -16.72
N ARG A 12 15.91 1.84 -17.61
CA ARG A 12 17.29 2.34 -17.42
C ARG A 12 17.40 3.30 -16.22
N ASP A 13 16.38 4.09 -15.96
CA ASP A 13 16.38 5.03 -14.83
C ASP A 13 15.91 4.37 -13.54
N ALA A 14 14.98 3.39 -13.63
CA ALA A 14 14.63 2.53 -12.50
C ALA A 14 15.86 1.81 -11.92
N LEU A 15 16.78 1.34 -12.77
CA LEU A 15 18.04 0.71 -12.34
C LEU A 15 18.95 1.66 -11.56
N LYS A 16 18.89 2.97 -11.82
CA LYS A 16 19.68 3.98 -11.07
C LYS A 16 19.04 4.31 -9.72
N LYS A 17 17.72 4.17 -9.60
CA LYS A 17 16.94 4.51 -8.40
C LYS A 17 15.89 3.43 -8.09
N PRO A 18 16.29 2.19 -7.80
CA PRO A 18 15.34 1.08 -7.62
C PRO A 18 14.40 1.28 -6.44
N ILE A 19 14.83 2.05 -5.43
CA ILE A 19 14.01 2.42 -4.28
C ILE A 19 12.75 3.19 -4.68
N GLU A 20 12.71 3.88 -5.82
CA GLU A 20 11.50 4.55 -6.31
C GLU A 20 10.41 3.56 -6.76
N THR A 21 10.71 2.26 -6.86
CA THR A 21 9.78 1.20 -7.29
C THR A 21 9.32 0.28 -6.15
N ILE A 22 9.70 0.59 -4.90
CA ILE A 22 9.11 -0.08 -3.72
C ILE A 22 7.59 0.06 -3.75
N PHE A 23 6.85 -0.93 -3.26
CA PHE A 23 5.38 -0.88 -3.25
C PHE A 23 4.70 -0.54 -4.60
N SER A 24 5.35 -0.88 -5.73
CA SER A 24 4.79 -0.63 -7.06
C SER A 24 3.48 -1.40 -7.31
N GLY A 25 3.31 -2.59 -6.73
CA GLY A 25 2.04 -3.34 -6.79
C GLY A 25 0.89 -2.57 -6.13
N PRO A 26 0.97 -2.26 -4.82
CA PRO A 26 -0.04 -1.45 -4.14
C PRO A 26 -0.29 -0.10 -4.82
N ALA A 27 0.75 0.60 -5.26
CA ALA A 27 0.59 1.85 -6.00
C ALA A 27 -0.23 1.68 -7.30
N ALA A 28 0.00 0.58 -8.04
CA ALA A 28 -0.79 0.27 -9.24
C ALA A 28 -2.27 0.05 -8.90
N SER A 29 -2.53 -0.71 -7.85
CA SER A 29 -3.88 -1.03 -7.37
C SER A 29 -4.64 0.23 -6.96
N LEU A 30 -3.99 1.14 -6.23
CA LEU A 30 -4.58 2.40 -5.78
C LEU A 30 -4.86 3.37 -6.94
N VAL A 31 -3.93 3.52 -7.89
CA VAL A 31 -4.17 4.32 -9.10
C VAL A 31 -5.31 3.73 -9.93
N GLY A 32 -5.34 2.40 -10.08
CA GLY A 32 -6.42 1.69 -10.75
C GLY A 32 -7.77 1.88 -10.06
N ALA A 33 -7.83 1.75 -8.74
CA ALA A 33 -9.04 1.98 -7.95
C ALA A 33 -9.55 3.42 -8.09
N SER A 34 -8.65 4.40 -8.12
CA SER A 34 -8.98 5.81 -8.36
C SER A 34 -9.68 6.00 -9.70
N TYR A 35 -9.12 5.40 -10.76
CA TYR A 35 -9.68 5.49 -12.10
C TYR A 35 -11.00 4.72 -12.24
N LEU A 36 -11.07 3.49 -11.73
CA LEU A 36 -12.20 2.59 -11.93
C LEU A 36 -13.39 2.88 -11.02
N SER A 37 -13.16 3.39 -9.81
CA SER A 37 -14.25 3.70 -8.88
C SER A 37 -15.07 4.91 -9.31
N GLY A 38 -14.44 5.91 -9.95
CA GLY A 38 -15.07 7.19 -10.27
C GLY A 38 -15.52 7.97 -9.03
N LEU A 39 -15.04 7.61 -7.84
CA LEU A 39 -15.39 8.26 -6.57
C LEU A 39 -14.38 9.36 -6.23
N GLU A 40 -14.89 10.49 -5.76
CA GLU A 40 -14.05 11.59 -5.28
C GLU A 40 -13.34 11.25 -3.97
N THR A 41 -14.01 10.54 -3.06
CA THR A 41 -13.46 10.17 -1.75
C THR A 41 -13.87 8.75 -1.39
N CYS A 42 -12.91 7.87 -1.17
CA CYS A 42 -13.16 6.51 -0.70
C CYS A 42 -11.93 5.90 -0.02
N ALA A 43 -12.15 4.87 0.79
CA ALA A 43 -11.08 3.98 1.23
C ALA A 43 -10.86 2.88 0.19
N VAL A 44 -9.60 2.50 -0.02
CA VAL A 44 -9.22 1.36 -0.86
C VAL A 44 -8.52 0.35 0.03
N ILE A 45 -8.94 -0.91 -0.09
CA ILE A 45 -8.37 -2.04 0.63
C ILE A 45 -7.99 -3.08 -0.41
N ASP A 46 -6.69 -3.24 -0.66
CA ASP A 46 -6.14 -4.25 -1.55
C ASP A 46 -5.69 -5.47 -0.73
N VAL A 47 -6.40 -6.58 -0.87
CA VAL A 47 -6.11 -7.81 -0.14
C VAL A 47 -5.44 -8.80 -1.09
N GLY A 48 -4.14 -9.00 -0.90
CA GLY A 48 -3.37 -10.03 -1.59
C GLY A 48 -3.35 -11.36 -0.84
N GLY A 49 -2.51 -12.29 -1.30
CA GLY A 49 -2.26 -13.56 -0.62
C GLY A 49 -1.49 -13.38 0.70
N THR A 50 -0.52 -12.47 0.75
CA THR A 50 0.37 -12.29 1.91
C THR A 50 0.06 -11.03 2.73
N SER A 51 -0.30 -9.94 2.05
CA SER A 51 -0.47 -8.62 2.65
C SER A 51 -1.83 -8.03 2.33
N THR A 52 -2.22 -7.05 3.14
CA THR A 52 -3.32 -6.14 2.83
C THR A 52 -2.79 -4.71 2.89
N ASP A 53 -3.06 -3.95 1.85
CA ASP A 53 -2.65 -2.55 1.71
C ASP A 53 -3.89 -1.66 1.78
N ILE A 54 -3.84 -0.63 2.65
CA ILE A 54 -4.97 0.26 2.92
C ILE A 54 -4.56 1.70 2.63
N SER A 55 -5.36 2.40 1.85
CA SER A 55 -5.17 3.82 1.55
C SER A 55 -6.51 4.54 1.36
N SER A 56 -6.44 5.84 1.17
CA SER A 56 -7.58 6.70 0.87
C SER A 56 -7.37 7.43 -0.45
N ILE A 57 -8.44 7.52 -1.23
CA ILE A 57 -8.58 8.44 -2.35
C ILE A 57 -9.28 9.69 -1.84
N CYS A 58 -8.76 10.85 -2.20
CA CYS A 58 -9.32 12.16 -1.90
C CYS A 58 -9.23 13.04 -3.15
N LYS A 59 -10.35 13.66 -3.53
CA LYS A 59 -10.47 14.46 -4.77
C LYS A 59 -10.11 13.64 -6.03
N GLY A 60 -10.53 12.38 -6.05
CA GLY A 60 -10.35 11.47 -7.16
C GLY A 60 -8.90 11.01 -7.41
N VAL A 61 -7.98 11.25 -6.47
CA VAL A 61 -6.58 10.78 -6.53
C VAL A 61 -6.13 10.11 -5.22
N PRO A 62 -5.21 9.13 -5.26
CA PRO A 62 -4.61 8.58 -4.05
C PRO A 62 -3.81 9.63 -3.27
N ASP A 63 -3.85 9.56 -1.94
CA ASP A 63 -3.07 10.47 -1.09
C ASP A 63 -1.55 10.24 -1.27
N LEU A 64 -0.78 11.31 -1.45
CA LEU A 64 0.67 11.26 -1.60
C LEU A 64 1.36 11.74 -0.31
N SER A 65 2.36 11.00 0.14
CA SER A 65 3.24 11.41 1.24
C SER A 65 4.52 12.04 0.69
N ASP A 66 4.64 13.36 0.85
CA ASP A 66 5.90 14.08 0.57
C ASP A 66 6.98 13.80 1.62
N GLU A 67 6.57 13.33 2.81
CA GLU A 67 7.51 12.88 3.84
C GLU A 67 8.12 11.50 3.53
N GLY A 68 7.54 10.82 2.53
CA GLY A 68 7.97 9.56 1.94
C GLY A 68 7.54 8.30 2.69
N ALA A 69 7.88 7.14 2.12
CA ALA A 69 7.45 5.82 2.60
C ALA A 69 8.30 5.32 3.79
N VAL A 70 7.71 4.50 4.67
CA VAL A 70 8.46 3.80 5.73
C VAL A 70 8.76 2.37 5.27
N VAL A 71 10.04 1.99 5.28
CA VAL A 71 10.50 0.65 4.89
C VAL A 71 11.44 0.11 5.96
N GLY A 72 11.10 -1.04 6.54
CA GLY A 72 11.91 -1.66 7.60
C GLY A 72 12.11 -0.77 8.83
N GLY A 73 11.13 0.08 9.16
CA GLY A 73 11.22 1.06 10.25
C GLY A 73 11.93 2.37 9.90
N TRP A 74 12.43 2.53 8.67
CA TRP A 74 13.15 3.73 8.23
C TRP A 74 12.28 4.60 7.32
N LYS A 75 12.22 5.89 7.63
CA LYS A 75 11.54 6.88 6.79
C LYS A 75 12.40 7.21 5.57
N THR A 76 11.98 6.74 4.40
CA THR A 76 12.62 7.03 3.13
C THR A 76 12.18 8.41 2.67
N ARG A 77 13.10 9.28 2.22
CA ARG A 77 12.76 10.59 1.61
C ARG A 77 12.27 10.44 0.16
N ILE A 78 11.59 9.34 -0.13
CA ILE A 78 11.10 8.99 -1.46
C ILE A 78 9.60 9.23 -1.47
N ARG A 79 9.16 10.16 -2.30
CA ARG A 79 7.73 10.45 -2.51
C ARG A 79 6.99 9.17 -2.88
N ALA A 80 5.89 8.87 -2.19
CA ALA A 80 5.12 7.65 -2.37
C ALA A 80 3.64 7.89 -2.07
N ILE A 81 2.76 7.03 -2.57
CA ILE A 81 1.36 6.98 -2.13
C ILE A 81 1.33 6.59 -0.66
N ARG A 82 0.58 7.35 0.15
CA ARG A 82 0.38 7.07 1.57
C ARG A 82 -0.50 5.84 1.70
N MET A 83 0.02 4.82 2.37
CA MET A 83 -0.71 3.59 2.65
C MET A 83 -0.15 2.93 3.90
N GLU A 84 -0.96 2.09 4.51
CA GLU A 84 -0.58 1.19 5.57
C GLU A 84 -0.64 -0.25 5.05
N THR A 85 0.42 -1.01 5.29
CA THR A 85 0.52 -2.42 4.88
C THR A 85 0.53 -3.30 6.12
N THR A 86 -0.37 -4.28 6.16
CA THR A 86 -0.36 -5.34 7.17
C THR A 86 0.05 -6.67 6.53
N ALA A 87 0.79 -7.50 7.27
CA ALA A 87 1.19 -8.85 6.88
C ALA A 87 0.05 -9.87 7.07
N THR A 88 -1.14 -9.50 6.60
CA THR A 88 -2.34 -10.35 6.61
C THR A 88 -2.94 -10.34 5.23
N GLY A 89 -3.03 -11.50 4.60
CA GLY A 89 -3.70 -11.72 3.31
C GLY A 89 -4.47 -13.03 3.32
N GLY A 90 -4.87 -13.49 2.14
CA GLY A 90 -5.65 -14.73 1.96
C GLY A 90 -4.95 -16.00 2.46
N ASP A 91 -3.62 -16.07 2.35
CA ASP A 91 -2.81 -17.23 2.70
C ASP A 91 -2.22 -17.16 4.12
N SER A 92 -2.57 -16.12 4.88
CA SER A 92 -2.06 -15.95 6.23
C SER A 92 -2.54 -17.06 7.15
N HIS A 93 -1.59 -17.71 7.83
CA HIS A 93 -1.89 -18.76 8.80
C HIS A 93 -2.76 -18.22 9.93
N ARG A 94 -3.90 -18.86 10.17
CA ARG A 94 -4.75 -18.60 11.34
C ARG A 94 -4.53 -19.70 12.36
N SER A 95 -3.87 -19.38 13.47
CA SER A 95 -3.86 -20.24 14.65
C SER A 95 -4.92 -19.75 15.64
N SER A 96 -5.83 -20.62 16.04
CA SER A 96 -6.69 -20.37 17.20
C SER A 96 -5.91 -20.76 18.45
N CYS A 97 -5.57 -19.80 19.30
CA CYS A 97 -5.13 -20.12 20.65
C CYS A 97 -6.38 -20.45 21.48
N SER A 98 -6.54 -21.71 21.90
CA SER A 98 -7.62 -22.15 22.78
C SER A 98 -7.40 -21.64 24.21
N LYS A 99 -7.57 -20.33 24.39
CA LYS A 99 -7.85 -19.60 25.63
C LYS A 99 -8.14 -18.15 25.25
N ILE A 100 -9.36 -17.90 24.80
CA ILE A 100 -9.92 -16.56 24.81
C ILE A 100 -11.17 -16.61 25.69
N SER A 101 -10.98 -16.42 26.99
CA SER A 101 -12.07 -16.04 27.88
C SER A 101 -12.40 -14.57 27.60
N TRP A 102 -13.44 -14.31 26.82
CA TRP A 102 -13.97 -12.96 26.57
C TRP A 102 -14.82 -12.42 27.74
N PHE A 103 -14.94 -13.16 28.84
CA PHE A 103 -15.57 -12.72 30.07
C PHE A 103 -14.75 -13.22 31.25
N SER A 104 -14.23 -12.28 32.04
CA SER A 104 -13.91 -12.49 33.45
C SER A 104 -15.10 -11.99 34.26
N GLU A 105 -15.66 -12.83 35.12
CA GLU A 105 -16.24 -12.36 36.39
C GLU A 105 -15.11 -11.86 37.30
#